data_AF-A0AAN6SH10-F1
#
_entry.id   AF-A0AAN6SH10-F1
#
_cell.length_a   1.000
_cell.length_b   1.000
_cell.length_c   1.000
_cell.angle_alpha   90.00
_cell.angle_beta   90.00
_cell.angle_gamma   90.00
#
_symmetry.space_group_name_H-M   'P 1'
#
loop_
_entity.id
_entity.type
_entity.pdbx_description
1 polymer ?
#
loop_
_entity_poly.entity_id
_entity_poly.type
_entity_poly.pdbx_seq_one_letter_code
_entity_poly.pdbx_strand_id
1 'polypeptide(L)'
;MSASSRGAALLRSQQRSICLQCRTQARLAPVFNNVAPRRFYSAEATTTPAAASTTTTPPPPPPVNPPVTTSTGTSTSSQIYRIKSGVILTRPPLLTRDLTPFEESFYFYQKRLNERLTAPFRKDFYFKKDTAADLDWRIKLKERHGVPAKDIGRYNPRGRMAWNDELLVASQTSSRAQMVEKLLADAEMRVSEDGEEIPAEDRVPVEKPMPRRTEADEKNDVKRLDRALDRTLYFVVKKKAEKEGEEAKWVFPTGVVPTEEGLHETAARILAESAGVNMNTWIVGRVPVAHHVVRPVFGQKDGALLKKGEKIFFLKGRIMAGQADLKDNLHDLVDFKWLTQEELRSTLAEEYFQSVKGMFAER
;
A
#
# COMPACT_ATOMS: atom_id res chain seq x y z
N MET A 1 -2.05 9.40 -82.59
CA MET A 1 -2.29 10.38 -83.68
C MET A 1 -3.75 10.79 -83.56
N SER A 2 -4.20 12.02 -83.36
CA SER A 2 -3.56 13.34 -83.38
C SER A 2 -4.25 14.24 -82.35
N ALA A 3 -3.45 15.16 -81.80
CA ALA A 3 -3.86 16.26 -80.94
C ALA A 3 -4.37 17.47 -81.75
N SER A 4 -4.91 18.46 -81.02
CA SER A 4 -4.72 19.93 -81.18
C SER A 4 -6.07 20.67 -80.97
N SER A 5 -6.30 21.48 -79.94
CA SER A 5 -5.67 22.71 -79.40
C SER A 5 -6.26 24.03 -79.94
N ARG A 6 -6.24 25.05 -79.04
CA ARG A 6 -6.35 26.53 -79.17
C ARG A 6 -7.59 27.11 -78.48
N GLY A 7 -7.52 28.11 -77.59
CA GLY A 7 -6.46 28.95 -77.00
C GLY A 7 -7.13 29.73 -75.83
N ALA A 8 -6.50 30.04 -74.69
CA ALA A 8 -5.31 30.86 -74.37
C ALA A 8 -5.51 32.39 -74.48
N ALA A 9 -5.68 33.06 -73.33
CA ALA A 9 -5.17 34.40 -72.95
C ALA A 9 -5.44 34.61 -71.43
N LEU A 10 -4.49 34.47 -70.50
CA LEU A 10 -3.36 35.32 -70.06
C LEU A 10 -3.72 36.68 -69.41
N LEU A 11 -3.41 36.83 -68.12
CA LEU A 11 -2.59 37.89 -67.46
C LEU A 11 -2.80 37.82 -65.92
N ARG A 12 -1.88 37.22 -65.14
CA ARG A 12 -0.70 37.81 -64.44
C ARG A 12 -1.01 38.83 -63.32
N SER A 13 -0.78 38.42 -62.07
CA SER A 13 0.20 39.02 -61.12
C SER A 13 0.39 38.03 -59.96
N GLN A 14 1.51 37.29 -59.89
CA GLN A 14 2.75 37.57 -59.14
C GLN A 14 2.52 37.94 -57.66
N GLN A 15 2.78 37.00 -56.74
CA GLN A 15 3.99 36.91 -55.87
C GLN A 15 3.87 37.85 -54.63
N ARG A 16 4.10 37.47 -53.37
CA ARG A 16 5.14 36.61 -52.76
C ARG A 16 4.71 36.11 -51.38
N SER A 17 5.22 34.93 -51.03
CA SER A 17 5.48 34.47 -49.66
C SER A 17 6.48 35.36 -48.92
N ILE A 18 6.35 35.55 -47.59
CA ILE A 18 7.43 35.53 -46.56
C ILE A 18 6.83 35.60 -45.12
N CYS A 19 7.62 35.03 -44.20
CA CYS A 19 7.43 34.49 -42.84
C CYS A 19 7.04 35.41 -41.65
N LEU A 20 6.75 34.72 -40.53
CA LEU A 20 6.46 35.12 -39.15
C LEU A 20 7.54 36.00 -38.45
N GLN A 21 7.17 36.58 -37.28
CA GLN A 21 8.04 37.04 -36.16
C GLN A 21 8.26 38.55 -35.89
N CYS A 22 7.32 39.46 -36.16
CA CYS A 22 7.38 40.83 -35.59
C CYS A 22 6.02 41.43 -35.22
N ARG A 23 5.36 40.92 -34.18
CA ARG A 23 4.29 41.69 -33.52
C ARG A 23 4.26 41.48 -32.01
N THR A 24 5.33 41.93 -31.37
CA THR A 24 5.39 42.12 -29.92
C THR A 24 4.69 43.41 -29.49
N GLN A 25 4.02 43.31 -28.33
CA GLN A 25 3.87 44.34 -27.29
C GLN A 25 2.97 45.57 -27.56
N ALA A 26 1.85 45.64 -26.84
CA ALA A 26 1.65 46.57 -25.72
C ALA A 26 0.14 46.66 -25.37
N ARG A 27 -0.24 46.24 -24.16
CA ARG A 27 -1.00 47.06 -23.19
C ARG A 27 -1.31 46.24 -21.93
N LEU A 28 -0.84 46.80 -20.82
CA LEU A 28 -0.99 46.39 -19.43
C LEU A 28 -2.35 46.87 -18.88
N ALA A 29 -2.99 46.07 -18.03
CA ALA A 29 -3.59 46.53 -16.76
C ALA A 29 -4.02 45.32 -15.89
N PRO A 30 -4.02 45.44 -14.54
CA PRO A 30 -3.90 44.30 -13.61
C PRO A 30 -5.16 44.04 -12.76
N VAL A 31 -5.44 42.77 -12.39
CA VAL A 31 -6.24 42.40 -11.21
C VAL A 31 -5.69 41.12 -10.58
N PHE A 32 -5.77 41.07 -9.25
CA PHE A 32 -5.00 40.29 -8.27
C PHE A 32 -5.29 38.77 -8.14
N ASN A 33 -4.22 38.04 -7.85
CA ASN A 33 -3.99 36.89 -6.94
C ASN A 33 -5.10 35.87 -6.63
N ASN A 34 -4.82 34.59 -6.97
CA ASN A 34 -4.53 33.53 -5.99
C ASN A 34 -4.18 32.19 -6.69
N VAL A 35 -2.89 31.81 -6.72
CA VAL A 35 -2.46 30.45 -7.08
C VAL A 35 -1.37 30.00 -6.11
N ALA A 36 -1.64 28.89 -5.42
CA ALA A 36 -0.69 28.18 -4.56
C ALA A 36 0.48 27.57 -5.39
N PRO A 37 1.73 27.57 -4.89
CA PRO A 37 2.85 27.03 -5.65
C PRO A 37 2.86 25.50 -5.62
N ARG A 38 2.58 24.88 -6.77
CA ARG A 38 2.91 23.46 -7.04
C ARG A 38 4.43 23.36 -7.24
N ARG A 39 5.13 22.69 -6.31
CA ARG A 39 6.53 22.31 -6.45
C ARG A 39 6.64 21.11 -7.41
N PHE A 40 7.27 21.31 -8.56
CA PHE A 40 7.78 20.22 -9.39
C PHE A 40 9.23 19.95 -8.97
N TYR A 41 9.51 18.75 -8.48
CA TYR A 41 10.85 18.25 -8.22
C TYR A 41 11.38 17.61 -9.50
N SER A 42 12.28 18.30 -10.21
CA SER A 42 13.26 17.74 -11.14
C SER A 42 14.21 18.87 -11.54
N ALA A 43 15.44 18.86 -11.03
CA ALA A 43 16.54 19.68 -11.53
C ALA A 43 17.72 18.76 -11.80
N GLU A 44 18.25 18.84 -13.02
CA GLU A 44 19.38 18.06 -13.51
C GLU A 44 20.71 18.56 -12.90
N ALA A 45 21.69 17.65 -12.83
CA ALA A 45 23.00 17.91 -12.27
C ALA A 45 23.93 18.58 -13.31
N THR A 46 24.36 19.80 -13.04
CA THR A 46 25.39 20.49 -13.83
C THR A 46 26.76 20.29 -13.19
N THR A 47 27.71 19.80 -14.00
CA THR A 47 29.13 19.62 -13.68
C THR A 47 29.86 20.95 -13.46
N THR A 48 30.70 21.03 -12.43
CA THR A 48 31.58 22.17 -12.13
C THR A 48 32.99 21.92 -12.66
N PRO A 49 33.68 22.89 -13.31
CA PRO A 49 35.09 22.76 -13.65
C PRO A 49 36.00 23.22 -12.49
N ALA A 50 37.22 22.71 -12.51
CA ALA A 50 38.23 22.82 -11.45
C ALA A 50 39.09 24.10 -11.48
N ALA A 51 39.52 24.47 -10.27
CA ALA A 51 40.75 25.15 -9.84
C ALA A 51 40.98 26.66 -10.09
N ALA A 52 41.11 27.41 -9.00
CA ALA A 52 42.25 28.30 -8.74
C ALA A 52 42.42 28.53 -7.22
N SER A 53 43.66 28.44 -6.75
CA SER A 53 44.11 28.51 -5.37
C SER A 53 44.52 29.93 -4.96
N THR A 54 43.99 30.43 -3.84
CA THR A 54 44.62 31.51 -3.06
C THR A 54 44.40 31.27 -1.56
N THR A 55 45.50 31.31 -0.84
CA THR A 55 45.69 31.18 0.61
C THR A 55 45.02 32.29 1.42
N THR A 56 44.17 31.90 2.38
CA THR A 56 43.89 32.68 3.60
C THR A 56 43.47 31.73 4.74
N THR A 57 44.24 31.79 5.83
CA THR A 57 43.96 31.54 7.27
C THR A 57 42.75 30.68 7.68
N PRO A 58 42.94 29.67 8.57
CA PRO A 58 41.84 28.81 9.03
C PRO A 58 40.92 29.54 10.04
N PRO A 59 39.58 29.31 9.97
CA PRO A 59 38.64 29.77 10.98
C PRO A 59 38.73 28.91 12.27
N PRO A 60 38.35 29.46 13.44
CA PRO A 60 38.41 28.74 14.71
C PRO A 60 37.41 27.57 14.78
N PRO A 61 37.69 26.53 15.59
CA PRO A 61 36.81 25.37 15.71
C PRO A 61 35.44 25.74 16.33
N PRO A 62 34.39 24.95 16.05
CA PRO A 62 33.07 25.16 16.64
C PRO A 62 33.12 25.00 18.17
N PRO A 63 32.21 25.66 18.93
CA PRO A 63 32.20 25.57 20.37
C PRO A 63 31.96 24.12 20.81
N VAL A 64 32.92 23.62 21.58
CA VAL A 64 32.86 22.36 22.33
C VAL A 64 31.64 22.40 23.24
N ASN A 65 30.82 21.35 23.20
CA ASN A 65 29.71 21.13 24.12
C ASN A 65 30.19 21.37 25.58
N PRO A 66 29.45 22.12 26.41
CA PRO A 66 29.84 22.28 27.80
C PRO A 66 29.88 20.90 28.48
N PRO A 67 30.86 20.64 29.37
CA PRO A 67 30.90 19.41 30.13
C PRO A 67 29.59 19.28 30.91
N VAL A 68 28.98 18.10 30.84
CA VAL A 68 27.88 17.71 31.71
C VAL A 68 28.37 17.90 33.14
N THR A 69 27.88 18.94 33.79
CA THR A 69 28.10 19.16 35.21
C THR A 69 27.44 17.99 35.92
N THR A 70 28.23 17.02 36.35
CA THR A 70 27.82 16.04 37.36
C THR A 70 27.55 16.81 38.63
N SER A 71 26.30 17.23 38.81
CA SER A 71 25.79 17.59 40.12
C SER A 71 25.75 16.32 40.95
N THR A 72 26.80 16.09 41.74
CA THR A 72 26.76 15.30 42.96
C THR A 72 25.82 16.00 43.93
N GLY A 73 24.52 15.83 43.70
CA GLY A 73 23.44 16.15 44.61
C GLY A 73 22.77 14.84 45.01
N THR A 74 23.11 14.35 46.18
CA THR A 74 22.47 13.18 46.80
C THR A 74 21.05 13.56 47.22
N SER A 75 20.13 13.57 46.26
CA SER A 75 18.69 13.58 46.52
C SER A 75 18.07 12.36 45.86
N THR A 76 17.87 11.30 46.63
CA THR A 76 17.08 10.14 46.19
C THR A 76 15.60 10.50 46.16
N SER A 77 15.19 11.45 45.31
CA SER A 77 13.79 11.58 44.93
C SER A 77 13.47 10.43 43.98
N SER A 78 12.83 9.37 44.48
CA SER A 78 12.44 8.25 43.66
C SER A 78 11.59 8.73 42.49
N GLN A 79 11.99 8.43 41.25
CA GLN A 79 11.23 8.84 40.06
C GLN A 79 9.76 8.39 40.17
N ILE A 80 8.85 9.34 39.92
CA ILE A 80 7.40 9.16 40.05
C ILE A 80 6.85 8.23 38.96
N TYR A 81 7.44 8.30 37.76
CA TYR A 81 7.06 7.53 36.59
C TYR A 81 8.15 6.55 36.19
N ARG A 82 7.74 5.33 35.85
CA ARG A 82 8.58 4.36 35.15
C ARG A 82 8.35 4.51 33.66
N ILE A 83 9.42 4.76 32.91
CA ILE A 83 9.38 4.85 31.44
C ILE A 83 9.48 3.43 30.87
N LYS A 84 8.54 3.08 30.01
CA LYS A 84 8.52 1.83 29.26
C LYS A 84 8.51 2.11 27.76
N SER A 85 9.19 1.27 27.00
CA SER A 85 9.06 1.23 25.55
C SER A 85 8.25 0.00 25.18
N GLY A 86 7.38 0.14 24.21
CA GLY A 86 6.56 -0.93 23.66
C GLY A 86 6.66 -0.97 22.14
N VAL A 87 6.34 -2.12 21.57
CA VAL A 87 6.31 -2.30 20.13
C VAL A 87 4.92 -2.77 19.70
N ILE A 88 4.32 -2.04 18.77
CA ILE A 88 3.11 -2.47 18.07
C ILE A 88 3.60 -3.10 16.76
N LEU A 89 3.84 -4.41 16.81
CA LEU A 89 4.26 -5.19 15.64
C LEU A 89 3.04 -5.50 14.77
N THR A 90 3.14 -5.18 13.49
CA THR A 90 2.03 -5.32 12.54
C THR A 90 2.41 -6.10 11.29
N ARG A 91 1.52 -7.00 10.85
CA ARG A 91 1.59 -7.61 9.52
C ARG A 91 0.69 -6.82 8.57
N PRO A 92 1.22 -6.16 7.51
CA PRO A 92 0.40 -5.42 6.56
C PRO A 92 -0.54 -6.34 5.76
N PRO A 93 -1.64 -5.82 5.17
CA PRO A 93 -2.46 -6.57 4.23
C PRO A 93 -1.60 -7.07 3.05
N LEU A 94 -1.70 -8.36 2.76
CA LEU A 94 -1.03 -9.01 1.62
C LEU A 94 -1.91 -9.00 0.37
N LEU A 95 -3.22 -8.82 0.53
CA LEU A 95 -4.18 -8.75 -0.56
C LEU A 95 -4.81 -7.35 -0.68
N THR A 96 -5.23 -7.03 -1.91
CA THR A 96 -6.13 -5.89 -2.16
C THR A 96 -7.45 -6.10 -1.43
N ARG A 97 -8.11 -5.02 -1.01
CA ARG A 97 -9.46 -5.12 -0.42
C ARG A 97 -10.47 -5.62 -1.44
N ASP A 98 -11.58 -6.14 -0.94
CA ASP A 98 -12.73 -6.41 -1.81
C ASP A 98 -13.33 -5.10 -2.34
N LEU A 99 -13.80 -5.18 -3.58
CA LEU A 99 -14.47 -4.07 -4.23
C LEU A 99 -15.89 -3.99 -3.70
N THR A 100 -16.37 -2.77 -3.50
CA THR A 100 -17.79 -2.56 -3.21
C THR A 100 -18.63 -2.85 -4.45
N PRO A 101 -19.93 -3.21 -4.31
CA PRO A 101 -20.80 -3.46 -5.46
C PRO A 101 -20.89 -2.28 -6.44
N PHE A 102 -20.78 -1.05 -5.91
CA PHE A 102 -20.74 0.17 -6.72
C PHE A 102 -19.45 0.27 -7.53
N GLU A 103 -18.29 -0.02 -6.92
CA GLU A 103 -17.00 0.03 -7.62
C GLU A 103 -16.91 -1.00 -8.74
N GLU A 104 -17.40 -2.23 -8.53
CA GLU A 104 -17.46 -3.25 -9.59
C GLU A 104 -18.30 -2.76 -10.78
N SER A 105 -19.47 -2.21 -10.50
CA SER A 105 -20.38 -1.66 -11.51
C SER A 105 -19.75 -0.47 -12.24
N PHE A 106 -19.11 0.43 -11.50
CA PHE A 106 -18.44 1.61 -12.06
C PHE A 106 -17.27 1.22 -12.97
N TYR A 107 -16.41 0.30 -12.55
CA TYR A 107 -15.30 -0.15 -13.39
C TYR A 107 -15.81 -0.82 -14.68
N PHE A 108 -16.84 -1.64 -14.59
CA PHE A 108 -17.44 -2.26 -15.76
C PHE A 108 -18.00 -1.20 -16.73
N TYR A 109 -18.74 -0.22 -16.20
CA TYR A 109 -19.29 0.89 -16.98
C TYR A 109 -18.18 1.65 -17.72
N GLN A 110 -17.10 2.01 -17.02
CA GLN A 110 -15.97 2.70 -17.63
C GLN A 110 -15.25 1.87 -18.70
N LYS A 111 -15.18 0.54 -18.55
CA LYS A 111 -14.60 -0.33 -19.59
C LYS A 111 -15.40 -0.30 -20.88
N ARG A 112 -16.74 -0.28 -20.83
CA ARG A 112 -17.57 -0.16 -22.03
C ARG A 112 -17.48 1.23 -22.67
N LEU A 113 -17.39 2.30 -21.87
CA LEU A 113 -17.09 3.62 -22.41
C LEU A 113 -15.73 3.65 -23.12
N ASN A 114 -14.72 3.01 -22.52
CA ASN A 114 -13.40 2.91 -23.12
C ASN A 114 -13.44 2.14 -24.47
N GLU A 115 -14.24 1.09 -24.58
CA GLU A 115 -14.44 0.33 -25.83
C GLU A 115 -15.00 1.22 -26.96
N ARG A 116 -15.78 2.26 -26.62
CA ARG A 116 -16.33 3.22 -27.61
C ARG A 116 -15.30 4.23 -28.12
N LEU A 117 -14.34 4.59 -27.28
CA LEU A 117 -13.43 5.71 -27.51
C LEU A 117 -12.05 5.27 -27.99
N THR A 118 -11.64 4.06 -27.66
CA THR A 118 -10.31 3.54 -28.01
C THR A 118 -10.23 3.09 -29.47
N ALA A 119 -9.02 3.08 -30.01
CA ALA A 119 -8.76 2.54 -31.34
C ALA A 119 -9.05 1.02 -31.36
N PRO A 120 -9.54 0.49 -32.50
CA PRO A 120 -9.84 -0.94 -32.60
C PRO A 120 -8.58 -1.79 -32.42
N PHE A 121 -8.73 -2.95 -31.78
CA PHE A 121 -7.65 -3.91 -31.60
C PHE A 121 -7.17 -4.47 -32.96
N ARG A 122 -5.89 -4.28 -33.28
CA ARG A 122 -5.28 -4.75 -34.52
C ARG A 122 -4.61 -6.10 -34.29
N LYS A 123 -5.31 -7.20 -34.57
CA LYS A 123 -4.78 -8.55 -34.34
C LYS A 123 -3.49 -8.84 -35.12
N ASP A 124 -3.36 -8.36 -36.36
CA ASP A 124 -2.20 -8.63 -37.22
C ASP A 124 -0.89 -8.04 -36.68
N PHE A 125 -0.98 -7.10 -35.72
CA PHE A 125 0.17 -6.56 -35.01
C PHE A 125 0.73 -7.56 -33.98
N TYR A 126 -0.13 -8.38 -33.36
CA TYR A 126 0.23 -9.31 -32.30
C TYR A 126 0.36 -10.75 -32.80
N PHE A 127 -0.50 -11.16 -33.73
CA PHE A 127 -0.59 -12.51 -34.25
C PHE A 127 -0.32 -12.51 -35.75
N LYS A 128 0.71 -13.27 -36.17
CA LYS A 128 0.97 -13.50 -37.59
C LYS A 128 -0.11 -14.42 -38.15
N LYS A 129 -0.50 -14.17 -39.41
CA LYS A 129 -1.53 -14.97 -40.09
C LYS A 129 -1.14 -16.44 -40.15
N ASP A 130 -2.16 -17.30 -40.06
CA ASP A 130 -2.06 -18.76 -40.20
C ASP A 130 -1.05 -19.41 -39.24
N THR A 131 -0.92 -18.84 -38.05
CA THR A 131 -0.21 -19.46 -36.91
C THR A 131 -1.21 -20.03 -35.92
N ALA A 132 -0.79 -21.02 -35.12
CA ALA A 132 -1.63 -21.61 -34.07
C ALA A 132 -2.27 -20.54 -33.16
N ALA A 133 -1.53 -19.47 -32.81
CA ALA A 133 -2.03 -18.36 -32.03
C ALA A 133 -3.10 -17.51 -32.75
N ASP A 134 -2.99 -17.29 -34.07
CA ASP A 134 -4.04 -16.59 -34.83
C ASP A 134 -5.31 -17.45 -34.93
N LEU A 135 -5.16 -18.76 -35.17
CA LEU A 135 -6.28 -19.69 -35.23
C LEU A 135 -7.02 -19.75 -33.89
N ASP A 136 -6.29 -19.92 -32.79
CA ASP A 136 -6.80 -19.95 -31.43
C ASP A 136 -7.52 -18.64 -31.06
N TRP A 137 -6.91 -17.50 -31.38
CA TRP A 137 -7.52 -16.19 -31.22
C TRP A 137 -8.84 -16.06 -32.00
N ARG A 138 -8.88 -16.53 -33.26
CA ARG A 138 -10.07 -16.45 -34.11
C ARG A 138 -11.22 -17.31 -33.60
N ILE A 139 -10.94 -18.51 -33.12
CA ILE A 139 -11.94 -19.41 -32.52
C ILE A 139 -12.55 -18.72 -31.28
N LYS A 140 -11.70 -18.30 -30.34
CA LYS A 140 -12.14 -17.61 -29.10
C LYS A 140 -12.85 -16.29 -29.37
N LEU A 141 -12.42 -15.52 -30.36
CA LEU A 141 -13.07 -14.26 -30.73
C LEU A 141 -14.46 -14.48 -31.32
N LYS A 142 -14.68 -15.56 -32.08
CA LYS A 142 -16.00 -15.90 -32.62
C LYS A 142 -16.99 -16.22 -31.50
N GLU A 143 -16.57 -16.99 -30.49
CA GLU A 143 -17.40 -17.26 -29.31
C GLU A 143 -17.75 -16.01 -28.52
N ARG A 144 -16.83 -15.04 -28.46
CA ARG A 144 -17.06 -13.71 -27.89
C ARG A 144 -17.80 -12.75 -28.82
N HIS A 145 -18.37 -13.25 -29.92
CA HIS A 145 -19.12 -12.48 -30.92
C HIS A 145 -18.35 -11.26 -31.48
N GLY A 146 -17.04 -11.40 -31.66
CA GLY A 146 -16.19 -10.35 -32.23
C GLY A 146 -15.64 -9.33 -31.22
N VAL A 147 -15.95 -9.48 -29.93
CA VAL A 147 -15.44 -8.59 -28.88
C VAL A 147 -14.04 -9.03 -28.45
N PRO A 148 -12.99 -8.20 -28.62
CA PRO A 148 -11.61 -8.59 -28.29
C PRO A 148 -11.30 -8.58 -26.79
N ALA A 149 -12.06 -7.84 -25.99
CA ALA A 149 -12.05 -7.91 -24.53
C ALA A 149 -12.79 -9.16 -24.01
N LYS A 150 -12.50 -9.56 -22.77
CA LYS A 150 -13.02 -10.81 -22.16
C LYS A 150 -13.97 -10.54 -20.98
N ASP A 151 -13.96 -9.32 -20.48
CA ASP A 151 -14.53 -8.91 -19.19
C ASP A 151 -15.63 -7.84 -19.31
N ILE A 152 -16.07 -7.51 -20.53
CA ILE A 152 -17.14 -6.53 -20.79
C ILE A 152 -18.44 -7.17 -21.32
N GLY A 153 -18.47 -8.51 -21.38
CA GLY A 153 -19.53 -9.27 -22.02
C GLY A 153 -19.66 -8.98 -23.52
N ARG A 154 -20.85 -9.18 -24.07
CA ARG A 154 -21.15 -8.87 -25.46
C ARG A 154 -21.57 -7.41 -25.61
N TYR A 155 -20.69 -6.59 -26.16
CA TYR A 155 -20.97 -5.20 -26.48
C TYR A 155 -20.31 -4.80 -27.80
N ASN A 156 -21.04 -4.12 -28.68
CA ASN A 156 -20.49 -3.60 -29.92
C ASN A 156 -20.44 -2.06 -29.85
N PRO A 157 -19.25 -1.44 -29.85
CA PRO A 157 -19.12 0.01 -29.74
C PRO A 157 -19.62 0.76 -30.98
N ARG A 158 -19.83 0.06 -32.10
CA ARG A 158 -20.26 0.66 -33.37
C ARG A 158 -21.60 0.08 -33.83
N GLY A 159 -22.37 0.88 -34.56
CA GLY A 159 -23.64 0.48 -35.16
C GLY A 159 -24.87 0.88 -34.35
N ARG A 160 -26.05 0.44 -34.81
CA ARG A 160 -27.35 0.92 -34.30
C ARG A 160 -27.63 0.62 -32.83
N MET A 161 -26.98 -0.39 -32.25
CA MET A 161 -27.17 -0.82 -30.85
C MET A 161 -26.02 -0.35 -29.92
N ALA A 162 -25.13 0.54 -30.39
CA ALA A 162 -24.01 1.02 -29.57
C ALA A 162 -24.46 1.82 -28.33
N TRP A 163 -25.69 2.35 -28.33
CA TRP A 163 -26.28 3.06 -27.20
C TRP A 163 -26.61 2.15 -26.00
N ASN A 164 -26.73 0.84 -26.21
CA ASN A 164 -27.08 -0.12 -25.15
C ASN A 164 -25.82 -0.64 -24.46
N ASP A 165 -25.03 0.28 -23.89
CA ASP A 165 -23.78 0.00 -23.19
C ASP A 165 -23.97 -0.20 -21.68
N GLU A 166 -25.07 0.28 -21.10
CA GLU A 166 -25.35 0.07 -19.68
C GLU A 166 -25.84 -1.35 -19.37
N LEU A 167 -25.55 -1.82 -18.15
CA LEU A 167 -26.08 -3.09 -17.65
C LEU A 167 -27.35 -2.84 -16.84
N LEU A 168 -28.27 -3.79 -16.92
CA LEU A 168 -29.41 -3.83 -15.99
C LEU A 168 -28.93 -4.17 -14.57
N VAL A 169 -29.70 -3.74 -13.59
CA VAL A 169 -29.47 -4.02 -12.16
C VAL A 169 -29.35 -5.54 -11.94
N ALA A 170 -28.47 -5.92 -11.01
CA ALA A 170 -28.19 -7.32 -10.65
C ALA A 170 -27.61 -8.18 -11.79
N SER A 171 -27.02 -7.56 -12.82
CA SER A 171 -26.22 -8.32 -13.79
C SER A 171 -24.99 -8.93 -13.12
N GLN A 172 -24.75 -10.21 -13.40
CA GLN A 172 -23.58 -10.92 -12.89
C GLN A 172 -22.28 -10.55 -13.66
N THR A 173 -22.41 -9.95 -14.85
CA THR A 173 -21.31 -9.65 -15.79
C THR A 173 -20.26 -8.68 -15.22
N SER A 174 -20.67 -7.76 -14.36
CA SER A 174 -19.75 -6.80 -13.73
C SER A 174 -18.95 -7.40 -12.56
N SER A 175 -19.36 -8.56 -12.04
CA SER A 175 -18.73 -9.17 -10.87
C SER A 175 -17.29 -9.62 -11.16
N ARG A 176 -16.40 -9.46 -10.18
CA ARG A 176 -15.02 -9.95 -10.29
C ARG A 176 -14.94 -11.47 -10.53
N ALA A 177 -15.89 -12.23 -9.97
CA ALA A 177 -15.92 -13.69 -10.13
C ALA A 177 -16.11 -14.12 -11.58
N GLN A 178 -17.05 -13.50 -12.31
CA GLN A 178 -17.25 -13.80 -13.73
C GLN A 178 -16.08 -13.32 -14.59
N MET A 179 -15.49 -12.17 -14.26
CA MET A 179 -14.28 -11.70 -14.94
C MET A 179 -13.16 -12.73 -14.86
N VAL A 180 -12.88 -13.27 -13.67
CA VAL A 180 -11.83 -14.30 -13.49
C VAL A 180 -12.16 -15.56 -14.26
N GLU A 181 -13.42 -16.03 -14.22
CA GLU A 181 -13.84 -17.22 -14.97
C GLU A 181 -13.63 -17.06 -16.48
N LYS A 182 -14.05 -15.93 -17.07
CA LYS A 182 -13.88 -15.68 -18.50
C LYS A 182 -12.42 -15.53 -18.92
N LEU A 183 -11.59 -14.93 -18.07
CA LEU A 183 -10.16 -14.80 -18.35
C LEU A 183 -9.43 -16.14 -18.31
N LEU A 184 -9.80 -17.03 -17.37
CA LEU A 184 -9.23 -18.38 -17.29
C LEU A 184 -9.69 -19.27 -18.45
N ALA A 185 -10.97 -19.17 -18.83
CA ALA A 185 -11.51 -19.91 -19.97
C ALA A 185 -10.87 -19.47 -21.31
N ASP A 186 -10.52 -18.19 -21.48
CA ASP A 186 -9.81 -17.71 -22.69
C ASP A 186 -8.31 -18.08 -22.68
N ALA A 187 -7.75 -18.39 -21.51
CA ALA A 187 -6.35 -18.80 -21.36
C ALA A 187 -6.10 -20.27 -21.71
N GLU A 188 -7.16 -21.10 -21.80
CA GLU A 188 -7.04 -22.47 -22.30
C GLU A 188 -6.62 -22.46 -23.78
N MET A 189 -5.72 -23.37 -24.14
CA MET A 189 -5.32 -23.57 -25.53
C MET A 189 -6.43 -24.34 -26.26
N ARG A 190 -6.91 -23.83 -27.39
CA ARG A 190 -7.94 -24.52 -28.18
C ARG A 190 -7.45 -25.06 -29.51
N VAL A 191 -6.23 -24.71 -29.90
CA VAL A 191 -5.62 -25.17 -31.14
C VAL A 191 -4.39 -25.98 -30.81
N SER A 192 -4.32 -27.18 -31.37
CA SER A 192 -3.16 -28.07 -31.25
C SER A 192 -1.97 -27.54 -32.07
N GLU A 193 -0.81 -28.17 -31.92
CA GLU A 193 0.41 -27.76 -32.65
C GLU A 193 0.24 -27.87 -34.17
N ASP A 194 -0.54 -28.84 -34.63
CA ASP A 194 -0.90 -29.11 -36.02
C ASP A 194 -2.00 -28.17 -36.57
N GLY A 195 -2.56 -27.28 -35.74
CA GLY A 195 -3.52 -26.27 -36.18
C GLY A 195 -4.99 -26.72 -36.18
N GLU A 196 -5.27 -27.91 -35.65
CA GLU A 196 -6.63 -28.43 -35.48
C GLU A 196 -7.25 -27.95 -34.15
N GLU A 197 -8.58 -27.91 -34.09
CA GLU A 197 -9.29 -27.55 -32.86
C GLU A 197 -9.30 -28.74 -31.89
N ILE A 198 -8.84 -28.51 -30.67
CA ILE A 198 -8.81 -29.54 -29.62
C ILE A 198 -10.26 -29.85 -29.19
N PRO A 199 -10.68 -31.13 -29.18
CA PRO A 199 -11.97 -31.56 -28.65
C PRO A 199 -12.21 -31.03 -27.23
N ALA A 200 -13.46 -30.69 -26.89
CA ALA A 200 -13.76 -30.06 -25.61
C ALA A 200 -13.38 -30.90 -24.38
N GLU A 201 -13.38 -32.22 -24.51
CA GLU A 201 -12.99 -33.17 -23.46
C GLU A 201 -11.48 -33.27 -23.24
N ASP A 202 -10.68 -32.96 -24.26
CA ASP A 202 -9.21 -33.03 -24.23
C ASP A 202 -8.57 -31.67 -23.89
N ARG A 203 -9.37 -30.63 -23.66
CA ARG A 203 -8.88 -29.31 -23.26
C ARG A 203 -8.44 -29.34 -21.80
N VAL A 204 -7.14 -29.14 -21.58
CA VAL A 204 -6.57 -29.02 -20.23
C VAL A 204 -6.90 -27.64 -19.66
N PRO A 205 -7.68 -27.54 -18.55
CA PRO A 205 -7.99 -26.26 -17.94
C PRO A 205 -6.76 -25.63 -17.28
N VAL A 206 -6.74 -24.29 -17.25
CA VAL A 206 -5.69 -23.53 -16.56
C VAL A 206 -5.89 -23.59 -15.05
N GLU A 207 -4.79 -23.68 -14.30
CA GLU A 207 -4.81 -23.63 -12.83
C GLU A 207 -5.51 -22.36 -12.33
N LYS A 208 -6.48 -22.53 -11.42
CA LYS A 208 -7.23 -21.41 -10.85
C LYS A 208 -6.40 -20.70 -9.78
N PRO A 209 -6.56 -19.37 -9.62
CA PRO A 209 -5.96 -18.66 -8.50
C PRO A 209 -6.40 -19.24 -7.15
N MET A 210 -5.49 -19.23 -6.18
CA MET A 210 -5.77 -19.65 -4.81
C MET A 210 -6.90 -18.81 -4.18
N PRO A 211 -7.72 -19.40 -3.29
CA PRO A 211 -8.78 -18.69 -2.61
C PRO A 211 -8.21 -17.56 -1.73
N ARG A 212 -8.99 -16.47 -1.62
CA ARG A 212 -8.62 -15.32 -0.78
C ARG A 212 -8.71 -15.60 0.71
N ARG A 213 -9.62 -16.49 1.11
CA ARG A 213 -9.76 -17.00 2.49
C ARG A 213 -8.95 -18.28 2.61
N THR A 214 -8.09 -18.33 3.62
CA THR A 214 -7.23 -19.49 3.88
C THR A 214 -7.90 -20.47 4.85
N GLU A 215 -7.30 -21.63 5.05
CA GLU A 215 -7.72 -22.59 6.07
C GLU A 215 -7.71 -21.97 7.48
N ALA A 216 -6.78 -21.05 7.75
CA ALA A 216 -6.71 -20.31 9.01
C ALA A 216 -7.89 -19.34 9.20
N ASP A 217 -8.46 -18.80 8.11
CA ASP A 217 -9.69 -18.01 8.15
C ASP A 217 -10.94 -18.86 8.44
N GLU A 218 -10.95 -20.10 7.97
CA GLU A 218 -12.06 -21.02 8.22
C GLU A 218 -12.03 -21.56 9.64
N LYS A 219 -10.84 -21.91 10.15
CA LYS A 219 -10.63 -22.38 11.53
C LYS A 219 -10.56 -21.25 12.57
N ASN A 220 -10.49 -20.00 12.12
CA ASN A 220 -10.26 -18.82 12.93
C ASN A 220 -9.04 -18.95 13.87
N ASP A 221 -7.92 -19.43 13.33
CA ASP A 221 -6.68 -19.60 14.10
C ASP A 221 -5.98 -18.25 14.29
N VAL A 222 -6.14 -17.67 15.48
CA VAL A 222 -5.56 -16.37 15.83
C VAL A 222 -4.04 -16.39 16.01
N LYS A 223 -3.37 -17.54 15.97
CA LYS A 223 -1.90 -17.61 16.04
C LYS A 223 -1.24 -17.58 14.67
N ARG A 224 -2.02 -17.77 13.61
CA ARG A 224 -1.56 -17.81 12.23
C ARG A 224 -1.44 -16.42 11.61
N LEU A 225 -0.40 -16.25 10.79
CA LEU A 225 -0.14 -15.01 10.05
C LEU A 225 -0.79 -15.01 8.65
N ASP A 226 -1.25 -16.15 8.17
CA ASP A 226 -1.95 -16.34 6.89
C ASP A 226 -3.48 -16.23 7.00
N ARG A 227 -4.00 -15.75 8.14
CA ARG A 227 -5.43 -15.40 8.38
C ARG A 227 -5.71 -13.93 8.05
N ALA A 228 -6.85 -13.58 7.47
CA ALA A 228 -7.25 -12.20 7.17
C ALA A 228 -6.20 -11.45 6.34
N LEU A 229 -5.90 -12.00 5.16
CA LEU A 229 -4.85 -11.49 4.26
C LEU A 229 -5.12 -10.08 3.72
N ASP A 230 -6.36 -9.60 3.75
CA ASP A 230 -6.78 -8.26 3.33
C ASP A 230 -6.75 -7.20 4.45
N ARG A 231 -6.43 -7.61 5.68
CA ARG A 231 -6.40 -6.77 6.90
C ARG A 231 -5.01 -6.68 7.53
N THR A 232 -4.80 -5.66 8.36
CA THR A 232 -3.61 -5.54 9.20
C THR A 232 -3.81 -6.38 10.46
N LEU A 233 -2.86 -7.28 10.73
CA LEU A 233 -2.81 -8.01 11.99
C LEU A 233 -1.84 -7.33 12.96
N TYR A 234 -2.24 -7.27 14.23
CA TYR A 234 -1.49 -6.71 15.34
C TYR A 234 -1.09 -7.84 16.29
N PHE A 235 0.19 -7.85 16.65
CA PHE A 235 0.73 -8.82 17.60
C PHE A 235 0.39 -8.42 19.03
N VAL A 236 -0.29 -9.30 19.78
CA VAL A 236 -0.66 -9.07 21.18
C VAL A 236 -0.20 -10.27 22.01
N VAL A 237 0.34 -9.98 23.20
CA VAL A 237 0.83 -10.99 24.15
C VAL A 237 0.03 -10.97 25.44
N LYS A 238 -0.14 -12.14 26.06
CA LYS A 238 -0.79 -12.31 27.36
C LYS A 238 0.26 -12.32 28.44
N LYS A 239 0.30 -11.26 29.25
CA LYS A 239 1.19 -11.19 30.41
C LYS A 239 0.53 -11.86 31.61
N LYS A 240 1.27 -12.71 32.32
CA LYS A 240 0.82 -13.27 33.60
C LYS A 240 0.59 -12.14 34.61
N ALA A 241 -0.40 -12.32 35.48
CA ALA A 241 -0.70 -11.34 36.51
C ALA A 241 0.50 -11.19 37.48
N GLU A 242 0.88 -9.94 37.75
CA GLU A 242 1.99 -9.62 38.66
C GLU A 242 1.63 -9.85 40.14
N LYS A 243 0.33 -9.93 40.46
CA LYS A 243 -0.19 -10.18 41.81
C LYS A 243 -1.15 -11.37 41.79
N GLU A 244 -1.06 -12.19 42.84
CA GLU A 244 -2.03 -13.25 43.12
C GLU A 244 -3.44 -12.63 43.24
N GLY A 245 -4.34 -13.03 42.34
CA GLY A 245 -5.72 -12.53 42.28
C GLY A 245 -6.04 -11.52 41.17
N GLU A 246 -5.05 -11.02 40.42
CA GLU A 246 -5.34 -10.25 39.20
C GLU A 246 -5.48 -11.16 37.97
N GLU A 247 -6.33 -10.78 37.01
CA GLU A 247 -6.44 -11.49 35.75
C GLU A 247 -5.25 -11.20 34.83
N ALA A 248 -4.85 -12.18 34.03
CA ALA A 248 -3.81 -12.02 33.01
C ALA A 248 -4.26 -11.04 31.92
N LYS A 249 -3.43 -10.04 31.62
CA LYS A 249 -3.79 -8.92 30.75
C LYS A 249 -3.17 -9.09 29.37
N TRP A 250 -3.97 -8.82 28.34
CA TRP A 250 -3.50 -8.71 26.96
C TRP A 250 -2.92 -7.33 26.71
N VAL A 251 -1.66 -7.29 26.28
CA VAL A 251 -0.91 -6.05 26.05
C VAL A 251 0.00 -6.23 24.85
N PHE A 252 0.52 -5.12 24.31
CA PHE A 252 1.65 -5.18 23.39
C PHE A 252 2.93 -5.54 24.16
N PRO A 253 3.93 -6.15 23.49
CA PRO A 253 5.23 -6.38 24.10
C PRO A 253 5.83 -5.05 24.58
N THR A 254 6.08 -4.97 25.88
CA THR A 254 6.53 -3.76 26.58
C THR A 254 7.56 -4.12 27.62
N GLY A 255 8.47 -3.18 27.88
CA GLY A 255 9.55 -3.38 28.84
C GLY A 255 10.10 -2.03 29.31
N VAL A 256 10.84 -2.08 30.41
CA VAL A 256 11.43 -0.88 31.02
C VAL A 256 12.59 -0.39 30.16
N VAL A 257 12.68 0.92 29.98
CA VAL A 257 13.80 1.55 29.28
C VAL A 257 14.97 1.67 30.26
N PRO A 258 16.11 0.99 30.02
CA PRO A 258 17.30 1.16 30.84
C PRO A 258 17.94 2.53 30.56
N THR A 259 18.92 2.92 31.37
CA THR A 259 19.60 4.22 31.21
C THR A 259 20.49 4.29 29.96
N GLU A 260 20.94 3.14 29.45
CA GLU A 260 21.93 3.06 28.37
C GLU A 260 21.29 3.02 26.96
N GLU A 261 20.02 2.62 26.83
CA GLU A 261 19.36 2.41 25.54
C GLU A 261 18.31 3.48 25.24
N GLY A 262 18.13 3.79 23.95
CA GLY A 262 16.99 4.59 23.49
C GLY A 262 15.71 3.76 23.30
N LEU A 263 14.56 4.44 23.13
CA LEU A 263 13.25 3.78 22.96
C LEU A 263 13.22 2.72 21.84
N HIS A 264 13.88 2.99 20.72
CA HIS A 264 13.93 2.12 19.54
C HIS A 264 14.78 0.85 19.73
N GLU A 265 15.93 0.98 20.37
CA GLU A 265 16.82 -0.15 20.70
C GLU A 265 16.14 -1.05 21.75
N THR A 266 15.58 -0.43 22.79
CA THR A 266 14.82 -1.13 23.82
C THR A 266 13.61 -1.86 23.22
N ALA A 267 12.87 -1.25 22.29
CA ALA A 267 11.73 -1.91 21.63
C ALA A 267 12.17 -3.15 20.82
N ALA A 268 13.30 -3.08 20.11
CA ALA A 268 13.84 -4.20 19.36
C ALA A 268 14.31 -5.34 20.30
N ARG A 269 15.01 -4.99 21.38
CA ARG A 269 15.44 -5.95 22.40
C ARG A 269 14.25 -6.64 23.08
N ILE A 270 13.25 -5.88 23.52
CA ILE A 270 12.04 -6.43 24.15
C ILE A 270 11.36 -7.40 23.18
N LEU A 271 11.26 -7.06 21.89
CA LEU A 271 10.63 -7.95 20.91
C LEU A 271 11.36 -9.30 20.81
N ALA A 272 12.69 -9.28 20.74
CA ALA A 272 13.51 -10.49 20.71
C ALA A 272 13.39 -11.32 22.01
N GLU A 273 13.38 -10.66 23.17
CA GLU A 273 13.23 -11.32 24.48
C GLU A 273 11.82 -11.86 24.76
N SER A 274 10.80 -11.30 24.10
CA SER A 274 9.40 -11.66 24.33
C SER A 274 8.89 -12.71 23.34
N ALA A 275 9.18 -12.51 22.05
CA ALA A 275 8.61 -13.28 20.95
C ALA A 275 9.67 -14.02 20.12
N GLY A 276 10.91 -14.04 20.59
CA GLY A 276 12.03 -14.72 19.94
C GLY A 276 12.62 -13.96 18.76
N VAL A 277 13.75 -14.48 18.26
CA VAL A 277 14.50 -13.89 17.14
C VAL A 277 14.05 -14.41 15.77
N ASN A 278 13.16 -15.41 15.73
CA ASN A 278 12.68 -16.06 14.49
C ASN A 278 11.61 -15.24 13.74
N MET A 279 11.71 -13.92 13.80
CA MET A 279 10.86 -12.99 13.05
C MET A 279 11.73 -11.99 12.33
N ASN A 280 11.55 -11.88 11.01
CA ASN A 280 12.14 -10.80 10.24
C ASN A 280 11.31 -9.54 10.46
N THR A 281 11.78 -8.70 11.38
CA THR A 281 11.07 -7.49 11.81
C THR A 281 11.85 -6.24 11.46
N TRP A 282 11.10 -5.17 11.17
CA TRP A 282 11.64 -3.85 10.93
C TRP A 282 10.92 -2.84 11.80
N ILE A 283 11.67 -2.22 12.72
CA ILE A 283 11.20 -1.07 13.50
C ILE A 283 11.28 0.16 12.60
N VAL A 284 10.13 0.78 12.31
CA VAL A 284 9.99 1.79 11.25
C VAL A 284 10.87 3.02 11.51
N GLY A 285 11.06 3.39 12.78
CA GLY A 285 11.87 4.54 13.15
C GLY A 285 11.91 4.76 14.66
N ARG A 286 12.37 5.94 15.07
CA ARG A 286 12.59 6.29 16.49
C ARG A 286 11.41 7.00 17.15
N VAL A 287 10.46 7.49 16.34
CA VAL A 287 9.33 8.29 16.81
C VAL A 287 8.23 7.37 17.36
N PRO A 288 7.77 7.57 18.61
CA PRO A 288 6.64 6.81 19.13
C PRO A 288 5.34 7.24 18.43
N VAL A 289 4.56 6.26 18.00
CA VAL A 289 3.29 6.45 17.26
C VAL A 289 2.08 6.54 18.18
N ALA A 290 2.21 6.03 19.41
CA ALA A 290 1.20 6.11 20.45
C ALA A 290 1.87 6.15 21.82
N HIS A 291 1.13 6.57 22.85
CA HIS A 291 1.60 6.52 24.23
C HIS A 291 0.43 6.23 25.17
N HIS A 292 0.70 5.51 26.25
CA HIS A 292 -0.24 5.21 27.32
C HIS A 292 0.34 5.63 28.66
N VAL A 293 -0.45 6.35 29.47
CA VAL A 293 0.01 6.91 30.75
C VAL A 293 -0.86 6.40 31.89
N VAL A 294 -0.29 5.55 32.74
CA VAL A 294 -0.90 5.15 34.00
C VAL A 294 -0.45 6.12 35.08
N ARG A 295 -1.41 6.79 35.74
CA ARG A 295 -1.10 7.76 36.78
C ARG A 295 -0.53 7.07 38.03
N PRO A 296 0.43 7.70 38.73
CA PRO A 296 0.90 7.23 40.04
C PRO A 296 -0.23 7.26 41.05
N VAL A 297 -0.18 6.35 42.04
CA VAL A 297 -1.11 6.34 43.17
C VAL A 297 -0.39 6.90 44.38
N PHE A 298 -0.93 7.95 44.97
CA PHE A 298 -0.42 8.60 46.18
C PHE A 298 -1.32 8.26 47.38
N GLY A 299 -0.72 8.06 48.54
CA GLY A 299 -1.47 7.83 49.78
C GLY A 299 -2.18 9.09 50.24
N GLN A 300 -3.46 8.98 50.59
CA GLN A 300 -4.32 10.12 50.95
C GLN A 300 -3.86 10.90 52.20
N LYS A 301 -3.05 10.28 53.08
CA LYS A 301 -2.66 10.88 54.38
C LYS A 301 -1.28 11.54 54.36
N ASP A 302 -0.30 10.94 53.70
CA ASP A 302 1.11 11.37 53.80
C ASP A 302 1.69 11.91 52.47
N GLY A 303 0.91 11.89 51.38
CA GLY A 303 1.40 12.25 50.04
C GLY A 303 2.49 11.30 49.50
N ALA A 304 2.80 10.23 50.22
CA ALA A 304 3.80 9.25 49.85
C ALA A 304 3.36 8.44 48.60
N LEU A 305 4.33 8.14 47.73
CA LEU A 305 4.09 7.39 46.50
C LEU A 305 3.87 5.90 46.80
N LEU A 306 2.61 5.44 46.70
CA LEU A 306 2.24 4.03 46.91
C LEU A 306 2.59 3.16 45.70
N LYS A 307 2.28 3.66 44.49
CA LYS A 307 2.59 2.98 43.23
C LYS A 307 3.12 3.97 42.22
N LYS A 308 4.29 3.68 41.65
CA LYS A 308 4.87 4.44 40.53
C LYS A 308 3.91 4.43 39.35
N GLY A 309 3.74 5.59 38.71
CA GLY A 309 3.03 5.69 37.45
C GLY A 309 3.85 5.06 36.33
N GLU A 310 3.22 4.83 35.18
CA GLU A 310 3.89 4.27 34.00
C GLU A 310 3.66 5.17 32.79
N LYS A 311 4.72 5.42 32.01
CA LYS A 311 4.64 6.07 30.71
C LYS A 311 5.15 5.10 29.68
N ILE A 312 4.23 4.54 28.89
CA ILE A 312 4.52 3.57 27.85
C ILE A 312 4.52 4.28 26.52
N PHE A 313 5.65 4.26 25.81
CA PHE A 313 5.77 4.80 24.46
C PHE A 313 5.81 3.66 23.45
N PHE A 314 4.91 3.67 22.48
CA PHE A 314 4.80 2.61 21.48
C PHE A 314 5.45 2.99 20.17
N LEU A 315 6.33 2.12 19.67
CA LEU A 315 6.93 2.23 18.35
C LEU A 315 6.23 1.28 17.37
N LYS A 316 6.26 1.64 16.09
CA LYS A 316 5.69 0.83 15.01
C LYS A 316 6.72 -0.20 14.53
N GLY A 317 6.34 -1.47 14.60
CA GLY A 317 7.07 -2.58 14.00
C GLY A 317 6.32 -3.14 12.79
N ARG A 318 7.07 -3.61 11.79
CA ARG A 318 6.57 -4.42 10.68
C ARG A 318 7.19 -5.81 10.74
N ILE A 319 6.38 -6.84 10.53
CA ILE A 319 6.88 -8.20 10.28
C ILE A 319 6.82 -8.48 8.79
N MET A 320 7.88 -9.07 8.25
CA MET A 320 7.98 -9.47 6.84
C MET A 320 7.92 -10.99 6.69
N ALA A 321 8.47 -11.73 7.66
CA ALA A 321 8.47 -13.19 7.66
C ALA A 321 8.73 -13.73 9.09
N GLY A 322 8.50 -15.02 9.29
CA GLY A 322 8.74 -15.71 10.57
C GLY A 322 7.50 -15.79 11.45
N GLN A 323 7.68 -16.21 12.69
CA GLN A 323 6.60 -16.39 13.67
C GLN A 323 7.12 -16.14 15.09
N ALA A 324 6.23 -15.68 15.97
CA ALA A 324 6.53 -15.50 17.38
C ALA A 324 6.74 -16.86 18.08
N ASP A 325 7.79 -16.94 18.90
CA ASP A 325 8.07 -18.07 19.78
C ASP A 325 8.21 -17.57 21.23
N LEU A 326 7.48 -18.21 22.15
CA LEU A 326 7.40 -17.81 23.56
C LEU A 326 8.13 -18.79 24.50
N LYS A 327 8.80 -19.84 23.98
CA LYS A 327 9.35 -20.92 24.82
C LYS A 327 10.38 -20.48 25.86
N ASP A 328 11.20 -19.46 25.57
CA ASP A 328 12.26 -18.95 26.45
C ASP A 328 12.13 -17.45 26.74
N ASN A 329 10.90 -16.98 26.96
CA ASN A 329 10.65 -15.54 27.15
C ASN A 329 11.03 -15.05 28.55
N LEU A 330 11.61 -13.85 28.63
CA LEU A 330 12.05 -13.23 29.90
C LEU A 330 10.93 -12.41 30.61
N HIS A 331 9.73 -12.35 30.03
CA HIS A 331 8.69 -11.37 30.39
C HIS A 331 7.41 -11.99 30.97
N ASP A 332 7.48 -13.24 31.45
CA ASP A 332 6.36 -14.01 32.00
C ASP A 332 5.13 -14.03 31.06
N LEU A 333 5.38 -14.21 29.76
CA LEU A 333 4.36 -14.26 28.73
C LEU A 333 3.84 -15.68 28.58
N VAL A 334 2.52 -15.82 28.61
CA VAL A 334 1.84 -17.12 28.59
C VAL A 334 1.40 -17.49 27.19
N ASP A 335 0.90 -16.52 26.43
CA ASP A 335 0.28 -16.77 25.14
C ASP A 335 0.40 -15.54 24.22
N PHE A 336 0.21 -15.76 22.92
CA PHE A 336 0.21 -14.69 21.92
C PHE A 336 -0.89 -14.91 20.87
N LYS A 337 -1.27 -13.82 20.21
CA LYS A 337 -2.22 -13.84 19.09
C LYS A 337 -1.98 -12.68 18.13
N TRP A 338 -2.32 -12.92 16.86
CA TRP A 338 -2.36 -11.97 15.77
C TRP A 338 -3.81 -11.60 15.48
N LEU A 339 -4.15 -10.36 15.79
CA LEU A 339 -5.54 -9.90 15.80
C LEU A 339 -5.79 -8.73 14.87
N THR A 340 -7.00 -8.63 14.36
CA THR A 340 -7.45 -7.46 13.61
C THR A 340 -7.78 -6.29 14.55
N GLN A 341 -7.93 -5.09 14.00
CA GLN A 341 -8.30 -3.90 14.79
C GLN A 341 -9.61 -4.09 15.57
N GLU A 342 -10.60 -4.76 14.97
CA GLU A 342 -11.91 -5.01 15.58
C GLU A 342 -11.78 -5.95 16.78
N GLU A 343 -11.00 -7.03 16.62
CA GLU A 343 -10.72 -8.01 17.67
C GLU A 343 -9.86 -7.41 18.81
N LEU A 344 -9.01 -6.42 18.50
CA LEU A 344 -8.24 -5.68 19.49
C LEU A 344 -9.13 -4.94 20.47
N ARG A 345 -10.24 -4.36 19.99
CA ARG A 345 -11.18 -3.62 20.85
C ARG A 345 -11.81 -4.52 21.91
N SER A 346 -12.16 -5.75 21.53
CA SER A 346 -12.74 -6.72 22.47
C SER A 346 -11.70 -7.38 23.39
N THR A 347 -10.42 -7.33 23.03
CA THR A 347 -9.33 -7.99 23.77
C THR A 347 -8.65 -7.07 24.78
N LEU A 348 -8.42 -5.81 24.41
CA LEU A 348 -7.66 -4.85 25.20
C LEU A 348 -8.60 -4.10 26.17
N ALA A 349 -8.06 -3.60 27.28
CA ALA A 349 -8.81 -2.71 28.17
C ALA A 349 -9.19 -1.40 27.43
N GLU A 350 -10.36 -0.85 27.71
CA GLU A 350 -10.90 0.32 26.97
C GLU A 350 -9.95 1.52 27.00
N GLU A 351 -9.40 1.88 28.16
CA GLU A 351 -8.44 3.00 28.28
C GLU A 351 -7.14 2.74 27.50
N TYR A 352 -6.69 1.48 27.48
CA TYR A 352 -5.50 1.07 26.74
C TYR A 352 -5.76 1.15 25.23
N PHE A 353 -6.89 0.59 24.76
CA PHE A 353 -7.33 0.66 23.38
C PHE A 353 -7.46 2.10 22.90
N GLN A 354 -8.10 2.97 23.69
CA GLN A 354 -8.27 4.39 23.37
C GLN A 354 -6.93 5.11 23.17
N SER A 355 -5.89 4.72 23.90
CA SER A 355 -4.56 5.32 23.78
C SER A 355 -3.79 4.91 22.51
N VAL A 356 -4.07 3.72 21.97
CA VAL A 356 -3.40 3.19 20.78
C VAL A 356 -4.22 3.30 19.50
N LYS A 357 -5.54 3.53 19.58
CA LYS A 357 -6.44 3.50 18.41
C LYS A 357 -6.05 4.47 17.30
N GLY A 358 -5.41 5.59 17.63
CA GLY A 358 -4.96 6.59 16.65
C GLY A 358 -3.82 6.10 15.75
N MET A 359 -3.16 4.99 16.11
CA MET A 359 -2.10 4.36 15.31
C MET A 359 -2.66 3.44 14.21
N PHE A 360 -3.89 2.94 14.39
CA PHE A 360 -4.43 1.90 13.52
C PHE A 360 -4.67 2.42 12.09
N ALA A 361 -4.38 1.55 11.13
CA ALA A 361 -4.66 1.82 9.72
C ALA A 361 -6.14 1.59 9.40
N GLU A 362 -6.59 2.05 8.23
CA GLU A 362 -7.96 1.82 7.74
C GLU A 362 -8.31 0.34 7.57
N ARG A 363 -7.30 -0.53 7.41
CA ARG A 363 -7.45 -1.96 7.14
C ARG A 363 -6.51 -2.79 7.97
#